data_AF-A0A627DV63-F1
#
_entry.id   AF-A0A627DV63-F1
#
_cell.length_a   1.000
_cell.length_b   1.000
_cell.length_c   1.000
_cell.angle_alpha   90.00
_cell.angle_beta   90.00
_cell.angle_gamma   90.00
#
_symmetry.space_group_name_H-M   'P 1'
#
loop_
_entity.id
_entity.type
_entity.pdbx_description
1 polymer ?
#
loop_
_entity_poly.entity_id
_entity_poly.type
_entity_poly.pdbx_seq_one_letter_code
_entity_poly.pdbx_strand_id
1 'polypeptide(L)' 'MKKRFSDEQIISILREAEAGVPARELCRKHAISDATFY' A
#
# COMPACT_ATOMS: atom_id res chain seq x y z
N MET A 1 -2.49 -20.68 -5.39
CA MET A 1 -1.46 -19.62 -5.22
C MET A 1 -1.92 -18.69 -4.11
N LYS A 2 -1.15 -18.53 -3.02
CA LYS A 2 -1.55 -17.65 -1.91
C LYS A 2 -1.14 -16.22 -2.27
N LYS A 3 -2.11 -15.30 -2.40
CA LYS A 3 -1.80 -13.87 -2.57
C LYS A 3 -1.11 -13.36 -1.31
N ARG A 4 -0.07 -12.53 -1.47
CA ARG A 4 0.67 -11.92 -0.35
C ARG A 4 -0.13 -10.83 0.37
N PHE A 5 -1.05 -10.18 -0.33
CA PHE A 5 -1.95 -9.14 0.16
C PHE A 5 -3.40 -9.50 -0.20
N SER A 6 -4.37 -9.15 0.65
CA SER A 6 -5.79 -9.21 0.27
C SER A 6 -6.15 -8.04 -0.64
N ASP A 7 -7.21 -8.21 -1.43
CA ASP A 7 -7.70 -7.14 -2.30
C ASP A 7 -8.15 -5.92 -1.47
N GLU A 8 -8.68 -6.13 -0.24
CA GLU A 8 -9.01 -5.02 0.67
C GLU A 8 -7.78 -4.25 1.15
N GLN A 9 -6.66 -4.93 1.42
CA GLN A 9 -5.41 -4.26 1.79
C GLN A 9 -4.91 -3.37 0.66
N ILE A 10 -4.96 -3.88 -0.59
CA ILE A 10 -4.56 -3.11 -1.78
C ILE A 10 -5.46 -1.88 -1.93
N ILE A 11 -6.79 -2.05 -1.85
CA ILE A 11 -7.75 -0.95 -1.96
C ILE A 11 -7.52 0.11 -0.86
N SER A 12 -7.23 -0.31 0.38
CA SER A 12 -6.95 0.62 1.48
C SER A 12 -5.70 1.47 1.18
N ILE A 13 -4.61 0.84 0.72
CA ILE A 13 -3.36 1.53 0.40
C ILE A 13 -3.58 2.56 -0.71
N LEU A 14 -4.31 2.18 -1.77
CA LEU A 14 -4.62 3.08 -2.90
C LEU A 14 -5.47 4.28 -2.47
N ARG A 15 -6.48 4.08 -1.63
CA ARG A 15 -7.32 5.18 -1.11
C ARG A 15 -6.52 6.19 -0.30
N GLU A 16 -5.58 5.73 0.52
CA GLU A 16 -4.72 6.63 1.28
C GLU A 16 -3.76 7.42 0.35
N ALA A 17 -3.27 6.79 -0.71
CA ALA A 17 -2.49 7.47 -1.74
C ALA A 17 -3.31 8.55 -2.47
N GLU A 18 -4.55 8.24 -2.85
CA GLU A 18 -5.50 9.18 -3.45
C GLU A 18 -5.85 10.35 -2.51
N ALA A 19 -5.87 10.11 -1.20
CA ALA A 19 -6.04 11.14 -0.17
C ALA A 19 -4.80 12.04 0.01
N GLY A 20 -3.72 11.78 -0.73
CA GLY A 20 -2.49 12.59 -0.72
C GLY A 20 -1.46 12.17 0.32
N VAL A 21 -1.60 10.99 0.94
CA VAL A 21 -0.59 10.46 1.87
C VAL A 21 0.69 10.13 1.09
N PRO A 22 1.86 10.61 1.51
CA PRO A 22 3.12 10.34 0.80
C PRO A 22 3.43 8.83 0.72
N ALA A 23 3.92 8.36 -0.43
CA ALA A 23 4.27 6.96 -0.67
C ALA A 23 5.20 6.38 0.42
N ARG A 24 6.18 7.17 0.89
CA ARG A 24 7.10 6.78 1.96
C ARG A 24 6.38 6.50 3.29
N GLU A 25 5.35 7.27 3.60
CA GLU A 25 4.54 7.07 4.80
C GLU A 25 3.66 5.82 4.66
N LEU A 26 3.07 5.59 3.49
CA LEU A 26 2.31 4.38 3.17
C LEU A 26 3.17 3.13 3.26
N CYS A 27 4.37 3.16 2.69
CA CYS A 27 5.34 2.06 2.75
C CYS A 27 5.67 1.69 4.21
N ARG A 28 5.91 2.71 5.06
CA ARG A 28 6.16 2.50 6.49
C ARG A 28 4.93 1.95 7.22
N LYS A 29 3.76 2.51 6.96
CA LYS A 29 2.50 2.15 7.63
C LYS A 29 2.06 0.72 7.32
N HIS A 30 2.22 0.30 6.07
CA HIS A 30 1.79 -1.00 5.58
C HIS A 30 2.90 -2.05 5.54
N ALA A 31 4.10 -1.71 6.05
CA ALA A 31 5.29 -2.56 6.04
C ALA A 31 5.63 -3.13 4.65
N ILE A 32 5.50 -2.29 3.63
CA ILE A 32 5.84 -2.62 2.24
C ILE A 32 7.03 -1.79 1.78
N SER A 33 7.79 -2.32 0.83
CA SER A 33 8.87 -1.55 0.19
C SER A 33 8.31 -0.60 -0.85
N ASP A 34 9.07 0.46 -1.14
CA ASP A 34 8.80 1.39 -2.24
C ASP A 34 8.54 0.68 -3.58
N ALA A 35 9.35 -0.35 -3.88
CA ALA A 35 9.20 -1.21 -5.05
C ALA A 35 7.93 -2.10 -5.07
N THR A 36 7.19 -2.17 -3.96
CA THR A 36 5.87 -2.83 -3.92
C THR A 36 4.74 -1.83 -4.16
N PHE A 37 5.00 -0.55 -3.89
CA PHE A 37 4.03 0.52 -4.03
C PHE A 37 4.02 1.15 -5.44
N TYR A 38 5.20 1.25 -6.07
CA TYR A 38 5.38 1.63 -7.47
C TYR A 38 5.39 0.41 -8.39
#